data_AF-A0A956YUL7-F1
#
_entry.id   AF-A0A956YUL7-F1
#
_cell.length_a   1.000
_cell.length_b   1.000
_cell.length_c   1.000
_cell.angle_alpha   90.00
_cell.angle_beta   90.00
_cell.angle_gamma   90.00
#
_symmetry.space_group_name_H-M   'P 1'
#
loop_
_entity.id
_entity.type
_entity.pdbx_description
1 polymer ?
#
loop_
_entity_poly.entity_id
_entity_poly.type
_entity_poly.pdbx_seq_one_letter_code
_entity_poly.pdbx_strand_id
1 'polypeptide(L)'
;MNRAELLEAILEARADWDAQVSAVEMTRYEEPGVCGPWSLKDLIAHITWYEREIVQMLAARSYTDASPWWALPDDPRNENIYTANRNRALADVLDDAPPTRRCWRRSII
;
A
#
# COMPACT_ATOMS: atom_id res chain seq x y z
N MET A 1 -22.27 -1.08 -8.72
CA MET A 1 -20.92 -1.61 -8.94
C MET A 1 -20.98 -3.12 -9.01
N ASN A 2 -20.72 -3.69 -10.18
CA ASN A 2 -20.54 -5.12 -10.43
C ASN A 2 -19.05 -5.51 -10.37
N ARG A 3 -18.71 -6.80 -10.55
CA ARG A 3 -17.31 -7.27 -10.49
C ARG A 3 -16.40 -6.54 -11.50
N ALA A 4 -16.87 -6.37 -12.73
CA ALA A 4 -16.07 -5.73 -13.77
C ALA A 4 -15.84 -4.25 -13.46
N GLU A 5 -16.90 -3.54 -13.05
CA GLU A 5 -16.83 -2.13 -12.64
C GLU A 5 -15.87 -1.95 -11.44
N LEU A 6 -15.89 -2.87 -10.47
CA LEU A 6 -14.97 -2.83 -9.34
C LEU A 6 -13.51 -3.05 -9.78
N LEU A 7 -13.26 -4.04 -10.62
CA LEU A 7 -11.91 -4.33 -11.11
C LEU A 7 -11.34 -3.16 -11.92
N GLU A 8 -12.15 -2.58 -12.79
CA GLU A 8 -11.79 -1.39 -13.56
C GLU A 8 -11.44 -0.22 -12.63
N ALA A 9 -12.31 0.09 -11.67
CA ALA A 9 -12.07 1.16 -10.70
C ALA A 9 -10.76 0.99 -9.92
N ILE A 10 -10.42 -0.23 -9.49
CA ILE A 10 -9.16 -0.44 -8.78
C ILE A 10 -7.96 -0.32 -9.72
N LEU A 11 -8.05 -0.83 -10.96
CA LEU A 11 -6.96 -0.71 -11.93
C LEU A 11 -6.71 0.75 -12.33
N GLU A 12 -7.75 1.55 -12.50
CA GLU A 12 -7.67 2.98 -12.78
C GLU A 12 -7.05 3.75 -11.61
N ALA A 13 -7.60 3.61 -10.40
CA ALA A 13 -7.06 4.27 -9.21
C ALA A 13 -5.57 3.93 -8.99
N ARG A 14 -5.19 2.70 -9.34
CA ARG A 14 -3.82 2.22 -9.26
C ARG A 14 -2.90 2.84 -10.29
N ALA A 15 -3.37 3.01 -11.53
CA ALA A 15 -2.63 3.70 -12.59
C ALA A 15 -2.44 5.18 -12.25
N ASP A 16 -3.49 5.83 -11.73
CA ASP A 16 -3.43 7.23 -11.30
C ASP A 16 -2.45 7.44 -10.15
N TRP A 17 -2.45 6.54 -9.16
CA TRP A 17 -1.46 6.54 -8.08
C TRP A 17 -0.03 6.44 -8.62
N ASP A 18 0.23 5.48 -9.52
CA ASP A 18 1.57 5.27 -10.08
C ASP A 18 2.04 6.48 -10.91
N ALA A 19 1.12 7.10 -11.67
CA ALA A 19 1.41 8.33 -12.40
C ALA A 19 1.80 9.48 -11.45
N GLN A 20 1.04 9.69 -10.37
CA GLN A 20 1.33 10.73 -9.37
C GLN A 20 2.67 10.50 -8.66
N VAL A 21 2.96 9.26 -8.25
CA VAL A 21 4.25 8.92 -7.63
C VAL A 21 5.40 9.19 -8.59
N SER A 22 5.26 8.80 -9.86
CA SER A 22 6.31 8.99 -10.88
C SER A 22 6.58 10.44 -11.24
N ALA A 23 5.63 11.35 -10.98
CA ALA A 23 5.77 12.77 -11.22
C ALA A 23 6.57 13.51 -10.14
N VAL A 24 6.82 12.87 -8.99
CA VAL A 24 7.59 13.44 -7.88
C VAL A 24 9.06 13.05 -8.05
N GLU A 25 9.96 14.02 -7.89
CA GLU A 25 11.40 13.77 -7.85
C GLU A 25 11.78 12.90 -6.64
N MET A 26 12.58 11.86 -6.85
CA MET A 26 12.91 10.88 -5.81
C MET A 26 13.58 11.50 -4.58
N THR A 27 14.34 12.59 -4.76
CA THR A 27 14.97 13.36 -3.68
C THR A 27 13.96 13.91 -2.66
N ARG A 28 12.69 14.01 -3.04
CA ARG A 28 11.60 14.54 -2.22
C ARG A 28 10.78 13.45 -1.53
N TYR A 29 11.09 12.17 -1.74
CA TYR A 29 10.23 11.08 -1.25
C TYR A 29 10.19 10.98 0.27
N GLU A 30 11.23 11.44 0.94
CA GLU A 30 11.32 11.47 2.41
C GLU A 30 10.98 12.84 3.00
N GLU A 31 10.60 13.83 2.19
CA GLU A 31 10.10 15.12 2.69
C GLU A 31 8.79 14.91 3.45
N PRO A 32 8.69 15.27 4.74
CA PRO A 32 7.43 15.20 5.47
C PRO A 32 6.46 16.28 4.97
N GLY A 33 5.16 16.06 5.18
CA GLY A 33 4.14 17.07 4.85
C GLY A 33 3.18 16.71 3.73
N VAL A 34 3.28 15.50 3.15
CA VAL A 34 2.39 15.05 2.06
C VAL A 34 0.98 14.77 2.59
N CYS A 35 0.89 14.14 3.77
CA CYS A 35 -0.38 13.92 4.48
C CYS A 35 -0.13 14.07 5.98
N GLY A 36 -0.42 15.25 6.54
CA GLY A 36 0.01 15.58 7.89
C GLY A 36 1.53 15.42 8.02
N PRO A 37 2.05 14.63 8.97
CA PRO A 37 3.49 14.41 9.11
C PRO A 37 4.09 13.42 8.09
N TRP A 38 3.28 12.70 7.32
CA TRP A 38 3.76 11.62 6.45
C TRP A 38 4.48 12.16 5.22
N SER A 39 5.55 11.47 4.85
CA SER A 39 6.25 11.63 3.57
C SER A 39 5.63 10.77 2.48
N LEU A 40 6.07 10.94 1.23
CA LEU A 40 5.65 10.06 0.13
C LEU A 40 6.11 8.61 0.35
N LYS A 41 7.30 8.41 0.94
CA LYS A 41 7.79 7.10 1.38
C LYS A 41 6.79 6.42 2.33
N ASP A 42 6.26 7.16 3.30
CA ASP A 42 5.32 6.61 4.28
C ASP A 42 4.00 6.19 3.62
N LEU A 43 3.50 6.97 2.65
CA LEU A 43 2.31 6.61 1.87
C LEU A 43 2.55 5.35 1.01
N ILE A 44 3.73 5.25 0.36
CA ILE A 44 4.10 4.05 -0.41
C ILE A 44 4.15 2.82 0.49
N ALA A 45 4.79 2.93 1.67
CA ALA A 45 4.85 1.84 2.63
C ALA A 45 3.46 1.45 3.15
N HIS A 46 2.60 2.44 3.40
CA HIS A 46 1.23 2.25 3.85
C HIS A 46 0.39 1.46 2.84
N ILE A 47 0.37 1.89 1.58
CA ILE A 47 -0.38 1.19 0.52
C ILE A 47 0.19 -0.22 0.31
N THR A 48 1.52 -0.35 0.30
CA THR A 48 2.20 -1.64 0.12
C THR A 48 1.83 -2.63 1.24
N TRP A 49 1.62 -2.16 2.47
CA TRP A 49 1.14 -3.00 3.56
C TRP A 49 -0.23 -3.62 3.24
N TYR A 50 -1.22 -2.81 2.83
CA TYR A 50 -2.56 -3.33 2.49
C TYR A 50 -2.52 -4.28 1.30
N GLU A 51 -1.76 -3.97 0.26
CA GLU A 51 -1.63 -4.84 -0.92
C GLU A 51 -1.08 -6.22 -0.54
N ARG A 52 -0.08 -6.25 0.34
CA ARG A 52 0.48 -7.51 0.85
C ARG A 52 -0.54 -8.30 1.65
N GLU A 53 -1.26 -7.65 2.58
CA GLU A 53 -2.29 -8.31 3.39
C GLU A 53 -3.39 -8.90 2.51
N ILE A 54 -3.88 -8.14 1.53
CA ILE A 54 -4.93 -8.58 0.60
C ILE A 54 -4.44 -9.76 -0.25
N VAL A 55 -3.19 -9.72 -0.76
CA VAL A 55 -2.61 -10.85 -1.50
C VAL A 55 -2.64 -12.13 -0.67
N GLN A 56 -2.21 -12.05 0.59
CA GLN A 56 -2.16 -13.21 1.49
C GLN A 56 -3.56 -13.74 1.78
N MET A 57 -4.51 -12.86 2.11
CA MET A 57 -5.91 -13.25 2.36
C MET A 57 -6.56 -13.92 1.15
N LEU A 58 -6.37 -13.36 -0.06
CA LEU A 58 -6.93 -13.92 -1.29
C LEU A 58 -6.31 -15.29 -1.61
N ALA A 59 -4.99 -15.43 -1.42
CA ALA A 59 -4.28 -16.70 -1.64
C ALA A 59 -4.74 -17.78 -0.64
N ALA A 60 -4.90 -17.42 0.63
CA ALA A 60 -5.35 -18.33 1.68
C ALA A 60 -6.87 -18.58 1.65
N ARG A 61 -7.64 -17.73 0.93
CA ARG A 61 -9.12 -17.65 1.03
C ARG A 61 -9.60 -17.57 2.48
N SER A 62 -8.82 -16.90 3.31
CA SER A 62 -8.99 -16.88 4.74
C SER A 62 -8.49 -15.56 5.33
N TYR A 63 -9.10 -15.17 6.44
CA TYR A 63 -8.67 -14.04 7.26
C TYR A 63 -7.83 -14.47 8.47
N THR A 64 -7.64 -15.77 8.69
CA THR A 64 -7.04 -16.29 9.93
C THR A 64 -5.55 -15.95 10.05
N ASP A 65 -4.83 -15.85 8.93
CA ASP A 65 -3.40 -15.53 8.88
C ASP A 65 -3.13 -14.03 8.65
N ALA A 66 -4.17 -13.20 8.65
CA ALA A 66 -4.03 -11.76 8.47
C ALA A 66 -3.39 -11.10 9.70
N SER A 67 -2.79 -9.93 9.50
CA SER A 67 -2.28 -9.14 10.61
C SER A 67 -3.38 -8.88 11.64
N PRO A 68 -3.08 -9.00 12.95
CA PRO A 68 -4.04 -8.68 14.00
C PRO A 68 -4.50 -7.21 13.96
N TRP A 69 -3.77 -6.34 13.23
CA TRP A 69 -4.17 -4.95 13.04
C TRP A 69 -5.46 -4.78 12.26
N TRP A 70 -5.94 -5.79 11.53
CA TRP A 70 -7.27 -5.75 10.92
C TRP A 70 -8.41 -5.70 11.94
N ALA A 71 -8.15 -6.08 13.20
CA ALA A 71 -9.12 -5.93 14.29
C ALA A 71 -9.13 -4.51 14.91
N LEU A 72 -8.25 -3.62 14.48
CA LEU A 72 -8.18 -2.24 14.95
C LEU A 72 -9.05 -1.31 14.10
N PRO A 73 -9.55 -0.20 14.66
CA PRO A 73 -10.07 0.91 13.88
C PRO A 73 -8.99 1.49 12.95
N ASP A 74 -9.42 2.29 11.97
CA ASP A 74 -8.55 2.80 10.92
C ASP A 74 -7.38 3.63 11.48
N ASP A 75 -7.63 4.62 12.35
CA ASP A 75 -6.55 5.50 12.85
C ASP A 75 -5.47 4.72 13.64
N PRO A 76 -5.80 3.86 14.64
CA PRO A 76 -4.79 3.04 15.31
C PRO A 76 -4.07 2.07 14.38
N ARG A 77 -4.74 1.50 13.36
CA ARG A 77 -4.10 0.65 12.36
C ARG A 77 -3.10 1.44 11.52
N ASN A 78 -3.52 2.61 11.04
CA ASN A 78 -2.69 3.50 10.23
C ASN A 78 -1.45 3.96 11.01
N GLU A 79 -1.60 4.30 12.29
CA GLU A 79 -0.49 4.66 13.17
C GLU A 79 0.50 3.51 13.38
N ASN A 80 0.01 2.28 13.56
CA ASN A 80 0.87 1.10 13.67
C ASN A 80 1.67 0.86 12.39
N ILE A 81 1.02 0.98 11.22
CA ILE A 81 1.68 0.85 9.92
C ILE A 81 2.74 1.92 9.74
N TYR A 82 2.42 3.19 10.06
CA TYR A 82 3.37 4.30 9.99
C TYR A 82 4.55 4.08 10.92
N THR A 83 4.31 3.77 12.20
CA THR A 83 5.36 3.54 13.20
C THR A 83 6.28 2.38 12.79
N ALA A 84 5.74 1.31 12.19
CA ALA A 84 6.54 0.19 11.71
C ALA A 84 7.41 0.52 10.49
N ASN A 85 7.08 1.56 9.72
CA ASN A 85 7.76 1.88 8.46
C ASN A 85 8.57 3.19 8.46
N ARG A 86 8.29 4.15 9.37
CA ARG A 86 8.90 5.49 9.38
C ARG A 86 10.45 5.50 9.37
N ASN A 87 11.05 4.48 10.01
CA ASN A 87 12.52 4.34 10.11
C ASN A 87 13.12 3.44 9.02
N ARG A 88 12.31 2.89 8.11
CA ARG A 88 12.82 2.10 6.99
C ARG A 88 13.51 3.01 5.97
N ALA A 89 14.57 2.49 5.35
CA ALA A 89 15.24 3.21 4.28
C ALA A 89 14.30 3.31 3.07
N LEU A 90 14.39 4.43 2.33
CA LEU A 90 13.60 4.61 1.12
C LEU A 90 13.79 3.45 0.13
N ALA A 91 15.03 2.98 -0.04
CA ALA A 91 15.33 1.86 -0.93
C ALA A 91 14.55 0.58 -0.54
N ASP A 92 14.52 0.22 0.75
CA ASP A 92 13.79 -0.96 1.22
C ASP A 92 12.28 -0.85 0.98
N VAL A 93 11.71 0.34 1.13
CA VAL A 93 10.29 0.59 0.87
C VAL A 93 9.98 0.48 -0.62
N LEU A 94 10.87 1.00 -1.47
CA LEU A 94 10.72 0.92 -2.93
C LEU A 94 10.97 -0.48 -3.47
N ASP A 95 11.83 -1.29 -2.85
CA ASP A 95 12.07 -2.68 -3.24
C ASP A 95 10.88 -3.60 -2.91
N ASP A 96 10.17 -3.34 -1.81
CA ASP A 96 8.97 -4.09 -1.41
C ASP A 96 7.75 -3.84 -2.31
N ALA A 97 7.62 -2.63 -2.86
CA ALA A 97 6.40 -2.23 -3.53
C ALA A 97 6.16 -2.97 -4.87
N PRO A 98 7.10 -3.03 -5.84
CA PRO A 98 6.93 -3.73 -7.12
C PRO A 98 6.59 -5.22 -7.04
N PRO A 99 7.24 -6.06 -6.20
CA PRO A 99 6.89 -7.48 -6.09
C PRO A 99 5.49 -7.66 -5.48
N THR A 100 5.14 -6.88 -4.45
CA THR A 100 3.81 -6.90 -3.85
C THR A 100 2.73 -6.56 -4.88
N ARG A 101 2.98 -5.51 -5.68
CA ARG A 101 2.10 -5.05 -6.78
C ARG A 101 1.87 -6.12 -7.85
N ARG A 102 2.94 -6.82 -8.26
CA ARG A 102 2.84 -7.92 -9.25
C ARG A 102 2.02 -9.09 -8.74
N CYS A 103 2.21 -9.47 -7.48
CA CYS A 103 1.41 -10.50 -6.84
C CYS A 103 -0.06 -10.07 -6.73
N TRP A 104 -0.33 -8.83 -6.33
CA TRP A 104 -1.68 -8.29 -6.18
C TRP A 104 -2.46 -8.28 -7.50
N ARG A 105 -1.87 -7.78 -8.60
CA ARG A 105 -2.49 -7.83 -9.94
C ARG A 105 -2.83 -9.25 -10.41
N ARG A 106 -2.02 -10.25 -10.05
CA ARG A 106 -2.25 -11.65 -10.43
C ARG A 106 -3.32 -12.33 -9.58
N SER A 107 -3.55 -11.87 -8.35
CA SER A 107 -4.55 -12.45 -7.45
C SER A 107 -5.98 -11.96 -7.70
N ILE A 108 -6.15 -10.83 -8.40
CA ILE A 108 -7.47 -10.21 -8.65
C ILE A 108 -8.04 -10.47 -10.06
N ILE A 109 -7.19 -10.83 -11.03
CA ILE A 109 -7.57 -11.17 -12.42
C ILE A 109 -7.92 -12.65 -12.47
#